data_AF-A0A6J5AM62-F1
#
_entry.id   AF-A0A6J5AM62-F1
#
_cell.length_a   1.000
_cell.length_b   1.000
_cell.length_c   1.000
_cell.angle_alpha   90.00
_cell.angle_beta   90.00
_cell.angle_gamma   90.00
#
_symmetry.space_group_name_H-M   'P 1'
#
loop_
_entity.id
_entity.type
_entity.pdbx_description
1 polymer ?
#
loop_
_entity_poly.entity_id
_entity_poly.type
_entity_poly.pdbx_seq_one_letter_code
_entity_poly.pdbx_strand_id
1 'polypeptide(L)'
;MSDAIVRHPTPRRLEASWAREFAEAIEVPASARTITLSGVGALPSNLDAEPHSVGYFGDLRTQTRSVFDQIQAILEGKGYALGDVIAVQALFVVEPARTGPPDYGAFSSVYADYFGSSAQPHLPTRTRAQVVGLVEPGWLVEVTVTAARVVNG
;
A
#
# COMPACT_ATOMS: atom_id res chain seq x y z
N MET A 1 -22.27 19.59 7.52
CA MET A 1 -20.89 19.07 7.37
C MET A 1 -20.86 18.34 6.03
N SER A 2 -19.73 18.38 5.31
CA SER A 2 -19.61 17.72 3.99
C SER A 2 -19.91 16.22 4.11
N ASP A 3 -20.72 15.68 3.19
CA ASP A 3 -20.97 14.24 3.09
C ASP A 3 -19.88 13.52 2.28
N ALA A 4 -18.86 14.24 1.79
CA ALA A 4 -17.77 13.68 1.01
C ALA A 4 -16.49 13.47 1.84
N ILE A 5 -15.71 12.45 1.46
CA ILE A 5 -14.33 12.27 1.92
C ILE A 5 -13.48 13.39 1.33
N VAL A 6 -12.80 14.15 2.19
CA VAL A 6 -11.94 15.27 1.77
C VAL A 6 -10.48 14.84 1.88
N ARG A 7 -9.73 14.95 0.78
CA ARG A 7 -8.30 14.61 0.75
C ARG A 7 -7.47 15.88 0.64
N HIS A 8 -6.57 16.08 1.60
CA HIS A 8 -5.66 17.21 1.66
C HIS A 8 -4.31 16.81 1.09
N PRO A 9 -3.90 17.31 -0.09
CA PRO A 9 -2.58 17.01 -0.64
C PRO A 9 -1.49 17.66 0.21
N THR A 10 -0.28 17.10 0.15
CA THR A 10 0.89 17.72 0.78
C THR A 10 1.14 19.15 0.26
N PRO A 11 1.55 20.10 1.12
CA PRO A 11 1.82 21.49 0.75
C PRO A 11 2.77 21.57 -0.44
N ARG A 12 2.48 22.45 -1.40
CA ARG A 12 3.31 22.62 -2.61
C ARG A 12 4.76 22.98 -2.28
N ARG A 13 5.00 23.69 -1.16
CA ARG A 13 6.35 24.03 -0.66
C ARG A 13 7.26 22.84 -0.36
N LEU A 14 6.70 21.63 -0.24
CA LEU A 14 7.48 20.40 -0.08
C LEU A 14 7.83 19.87 -1.47
N GLU A 15 9.02 20.29 -1.95
CA GLU A 15 9.54 19.99 -3.30
C GLU A 15 10.07 18.56 -3.45
N ALA A 16 10.28 17.84 -2.33
CA ALA A 16 10.78 16.48 -2.38
C ALA A 16 9.78 15.56 -3.08
N SER A 17 10.26 14.74 -4.03
CA SER A 17 9.41 13.87 -4.85
C SER A 17 8.52 12.94 -4.02
N TRP A 18 9.05 12.43 -2.89
CA TRP A 18 8.30 11.56 -1.98
C TRP A 18 7.04 12.21 -1.40
N ALA A 19 6.97 13.54 -1.35
CA ALA A 19 5.81 14.26 -0.83
C ALA A 19 4.59 14.12 -1.75
N ARG A 20 4.78 13.69 -3.02
CA ARG A 20 3.68 13.49 -3.98
C ARG A 20 3.12 12.07 -3.98
N GLU A 21 3.53 11.23 -3.04
CA GLU A 21 3.11 9.83 -2.98
C GLU A 21 2.05 9.54 -1.89
N PHE A 22 1.58 10.56 -1.18
CA PHE A 22 0.55 10.44 -0.14
C PHE A 22 -0.24 11.75 0.06
N ALA A 23 -1.42 11.65 0.67
CA ALA A 23 -2.17 12.80 1.18
C ALA A 23 -1.62 13.21 2.57
N GLU A 24 -1.53 14.51 2.83
CA GLU A 24 -1.17 15.05 4.15
C GLU A 24 -2.20 14.66 5.20
N ALA A 25 -3.49 14.78 4.85
CA ALA A 25 -4.60 14.41 5.71
C ALA A 25 -5.80 13.96 4.87
N ILE A 26 -6.66 13.14 5.47
CA ILE A 26 -7.95 12.76 4.89
C ILE A 26 -9.01 12.88 5.97
N GLU A 27 -10.06 13.65 5.68
CA GLU A 27 -11.25 13.76 6.52
C GLU A 27 -12.32 12.79 6.02
N VAL A 28 -12.84 11.98 6.93
CA VAL A 28 -13.87 10.97 6.64
C VAL A 28 -15.18 11.41 7.31
N PRO A 29 -16.26 11.60 6.55
CA PRO A 29 -17.54 12.04 7.11
C PRO A 29 -18.21 10.92 7.91
N ALA A 30 -19.12 11.29 8.81
CA ALA A 30 -19.86 10.33 9.65
C ALA A 30 -20.74 9.36 8.83
N SER A 31 -21.10 9.72 7.60
CA SER A 31 -21.88 8.89 6.67
C SER A 31 -21.06 7.80 5.96
N ALA A 32 -19.74 7.78 6.13
CA ALA A 32 -18.88 6.79 5.49
C ALA A 32 -18.86 5.46 6.24
N ARG A 33 -18.84 4.35 5.49
CA ARG A 33 -18.48 3.04 6.01
C ARG A 33 -16.99 2.79 5.79
N THR A 34 -16.33 2.32 6.83
CA THR A 34 -14.92 1.97 6.81
C THR A 34 -14.71 0.46 6.82
N ILE A 35 -13.65 0.02 6.16
CA ILE A 35 -13.11 -1.34 6.26
C ILE A 35 -11.60 -1.24 6.45
N THR A 36 -11.06 -2.07 7.33
CA THR A 36 -9.61 -2.26 7.48
C THR A 36 -9.29 -3.70 7.14
N LEU A 37 -8.32 -3.89 6.25
CA LEU A 37 -7.82 -5.22 5.93
C LEU A 37 -6.73 -5.60 6.93
N SER A 38 -6.57 -6.90 7.21
CA SER A 38 -5.35 -7.41 7.85
C SER A 38 -4.13 -7.12 6.97
N GLY A 39 -2.93 -7.20 7.55
CA GLY A 39 -1.69 -7.10 6.80
C GLY A 39 -1.63 -8.13 5.67
N VAL A 40 -1.36 -7.66 4.46
CA VAL A 40 -1.27 -8.48 3.25
C VAL A 40 0.20 -8.59 2.87
N GLY A 41 0.70 -9.82 2.86
CA GLY A 41 2.03 -10.17 2.34
C GLY A 41 1.96 -10.77 0.94
N ALA A 42 3.12 -11.08 0.37
CA ALA A 42 3.22 -11.57 -1.00
C ALA A 42 2.81 -13.05 -1.12
N LEU A 43 2.21 -13.40 -2.27
CA LEU A 43 2.04 -14.79 -2.69
C LEU A 43 3.33 -15.31 -3.35
N PRO A 44 3.55 -16.63 -3.35
CA PRO A 44 4.67 -17.23 -4.07
C PRO A 44 4.65 -16.87 -5.56
N SER A 45 5.80 -16.52 -6.11
CA SER A 45 5.96 -16.20 -7.55
C SER A 45 6.88 -17.18 -8.27
N ASN A 46 7.67 -17.97 -7.54
CA ASN A 46 8.53 -19.02 -8.08
C ASN A 46 8.48 -20.27 -7.20
N LEU A 47 7.71 -21.28 -7.62
CA LEU A 47 7.53 -22.52 -6.86
C LEU A 47 8.76 -23.46 -6.92
N ASP A 48 9.72 -23.20 -7.80
CA ASP A 48 10.95 -23.98 -7.93
C ASP A 48 12.09 -23.46 -7.03
N ALA A 49 11.92 -22.28 -6.41
CA ALA A 49 12.86 -21.74 -5.43
C ALA A 49 12.69 -22.39 -4.05
N GLU A 50 13.71 -22.26 -3.20
CA GLU A 50 13.66 -22.74 -1.81
C GLU A 50 12.43 -22.16 -1.09
N PRO A 51 11.52 -23.00 -0.56
CA PRO A 51 10.32 -22.54 0.12
C PRO A 51 10.63 -21.51 1.22
N HIS A 52 9.75 -20.53 1.39
CA HIS A 52 9.90 -19.45 2.38
C HIS A 52 11.10 -18.52 2.16
N SER A 53 11.88 -18.68 1.07
CA SER A 53 12.97 -17.76 0.75
C SER A 53 12.48 -16.50 0.04
N VAL A 54 13.30 -15.44 0.02
CA VAL A 54 13.03 -14.27 -0.82
C VAL A 54 12.84 -14.67 -2.29
N GLY A 55 13.62 -15.64 -2.79
CA GLY A 55 13.50 -16.15 -4.16
C GLY A 55 12.16 -16.82 -4.47
N TYR A 56 11.48 -17.37 -3.46
CA TYR A 56 10.17 -17.99 -3.58
C TYR A 56 9.04 -16.98 -3.80
N PHE A 57 9.13 -15.81 -3.17
CA PHE A 57 8.16 -14.71 -3.31
C PHE A 57 8.56 -13.68 -4.38
N GLY A 58 9.85 -13.58 -4.70
CA GLY A 58 10.41 -12.61 -5.63
C GLY A 58 11.00 -11.38 -4.93
N ASP A 59 11.57 -10.47 -5.73
CA ASP A 59 12.13 -9.21 -5.24
C ASP A 59 11.05 -8.25 -4.69
N LEU A 60 11.47 -7.15 -4.06
CA LEU A 60 10.50 -6.20 -3.48
C LEU A 60 9.48 -5.66 -4.49
N ARG A 61 9.85 -5.53 -5.77
CA ARG A 61 8.93 -5.11 -6.85
C ARG A 61 7.84 -6.15 -7.09
N THR A 62 8.24 -7.41 -7.22
CA THR A 62 7.35 -8.56 -7.44
C THR A 62 6.39 -8.72 -6.28
N GLN A 63 6.92 -8.67 -5.05
CA GLN A 63 6.14 -8.76 -3.83
C GLN A 63 5.15 -7.60 -3.68
N THR A 64 5.60 -6.36 -3.94
CA THR A 64 4.72 -5.17 -3.87
C THR A 64 3.55 -5.28 -4.85
N ARG A 65 3.79 -5.77 -6.07
CA ARG A 65 2.73 -5.99 -7.06
C ARG A 65 1.73 -7.03 -6.57
N SER A 66 2.23 -8.19 -6.12
CA SER A 66 1.40 -9.26 -5.55
C SER A 66 0.52 -8.77 -4.38
N VAL A 67 1.09 -7.95 -3.49
CA VAL A 67 0.35 -7.40 -2.34
C VAL A 67 -0.78 -6.47 -2.78
N PHE A 68 -0.52 -5.54 -3.71
CA PHE A 68 -1.56 -4.61 -4.16
C PHE A 68 -2.64 -5.25 -5.03
N ASP A 69 -2.28 -6.23 -5.87
CA ASP A 69 -3.25 -7.04 -6.63
C ASP A 69 -4.21 -7.77 -5.67
N GLN A 70 -3.68 -8.37 -4.60
CA GLN A 70 -4.48 -9.01 -3.56
C GLN A 70 -5.38 -8.01 -2.81
N ILE A 71 -4.84 -6.86 -2.41
CA ILE A 71 -5.60 -5.81 -1.73
C ILE A 71 -6.77 -5.35 -2.60
N GLN A 72 -6.53 -5.11 -3.90
CA GLN A 72 -7.58 -4.74 -4.84
C GLN A 72 -8.68 -5.80 -4.89
N ALA A 73 -8.31 -7.07 -5.09
CA ALA A 73 -9.27 -8.16 -5.16
C ALA A 73 -10.09 -8.33 -3.86
N ILE A 74 -9.45 -8.18 -2.69
CA ILE A 74 -10.13 -8.27 -1.38
C ILE A 74 -11.13 -7.12 -1.22
N LEU A 75 -10.75 -5.88 -1.58
CA LEU A 75 -11.62 -4.71 -1.51
C LEU A 75 -12.80 -4.85 -2.46
N GLU A 76 -12.56 -5.25 -3.72
CA GLU A 76 -13.60 -5.45 -4.72
C GLU A 76 -14.61 -6.50 -4.27
N GLY A 77 -14.14 -7.62 -3.72
CA GLY A 77 -14.99 -8.64 -3.12
C GLY A 77 -15.81 -8.18 -1.90
N LYS A 78 -15.49 -7.02 -1.32
CA LYS A 78 -16.20 -6.38 -0.21
C LYS A 78 -17.02 -5.15 -0.67
N GLY A 79 -17.05 -4.85 -1.97
CA GLY A 79 -17.76 -3.70 -2.53
C GLY A 79 -17.06 -2.36 -2.27
N TYR A 80 -15.73 -2.37 -2.21
CA TYR A 80 -14.85 -1.19 -2.16
C TYR A 80 -13.96 -1.18 -3.40
N ALA A 81 -13.49 0.00 -3.82
CA ALA A 81 -12.49 0.18 -4.86
C ALA A 81 -11.16 0.65 -4.27
N LEU A 82 -10.06 0.56 -5.04
CA LEU A 82 -8.78 1.15 -4.63
C LEU A 82 -8.89 2.65 -4.33
N GLY A 83 -9.77 3.37 -5.02
CA GLY A 83 -10.01 4.80 -4.78
C GLY A 83 -10.64 5.13 -3.42
N ASP A 84 -11.17 4.12 -2.73
CA ASP A 84 -11.70 4.24 -1.38
C ASP A 84 -10.59 4.12 -0.32
N VAL A 85 -9.38 3.68 -0.68
CA VAL A 85 -8.28 3.57 0.28
C VAL A 85 -7.90 4.94 0.79
N ILE A 86 -7.94 5.10 2.12
CA ILE A 86 -7.63 6.34 2.83
C ILE A 86 -6.33 6.24 3.63
N ALA A 87 -5.87 5.03 3.97
CA ALA A 87 -4.62 4.85 4.68
C ALA A 87 -3.89 3.59 4.20
N VAL A 88 -2.58 3.71 4.01
CA VAL A 88 -1.65 2.62 3.70
C VAL A 88 -0.54 2.62 4.74
N GLN A 89 -0.35 1.49 5.42
CA GLN A 89 0.83 1.24 6.24
C GLN A 89 1.63 0.11 5.62
N ALA A 90 2.88 0.38 5.26
CA ALA A 90 3.79 -0.61 4.67
C ALA A 90 4.99 -0.85 5.60
N LEU A 91 5.17 -2.09 6.01
CA LEU A 91 6.32 -2.55 6.78
C LEU A 91 7.30 -3.25 5.84
N PHE A 92 8.59 -2.97 6.00
CA PHE A 92 9.63 -3.45 5.09
C PHE A 92 10.73 -4.21 5.82
N VAL A 93 11.22 -5.27 5.20
CA VAL A 93 12.45 -5.97 5.59
C VAL A 93 13.50 -5.74 4.51
N VAL A 94 14.75 -5.56 4.93
CA VAL A 94 15.86 -5.41 3.99
C VAL A 94 16.20 -6.77 3.41
N GLU A 95 16.26 -6.86 2.09
CA GLU A 95 16.75 -8.06 1.39
C GLU A 95 18.14 -8.46 1.92
N PRO A 96 18.39 -9.74 2.26
CA PRO A 96 19.69 -10.16 2.83
C PRO A 96 20.90 -9.80 1.96
N ALA A 97 20.74 -9.77 0.64
CA ALA A 97 21.79 -9.43 -0.31
C ALA A 97 22.06 -7.92 -0.45
N ARG A 98 21.23 -7.06 0.18
CA ARG A 98 21.31 -5.60 0.05
C ARG A 98 22.01 -4.99 1.26
N THR A 99 22.98 -4.12 1.00
CA THR A 99 23.55 -3.23 2.02
C THR A 99 22.75 -1.92 2.04
N GLY A 100 22.13 -1.59 3.19
CA GLY A 100 21.41 -0.33 3.39
C GLY A 100 19.91 -0.50 3.59
N PRO A 101 19.10 0.56 3.39
CA PRO A 101 17.66 0.50 3.63
C PRO A 101 16.93 -0.35 2.57
N PRO A 102 15.66 -0.72 2.82
CA PRO A 102 14.79 -1.35 1.81
C PRO A 102 14.76 -0.54 0.51
N ASP A 103 14.48 -1.19 -0.61
CA ASP A 103 14.34 -0.52 -1.90
C ASP A 103 13.00 0.25 -1.99
N TYR A 104 12.91 1.36 -1.26
CA TYR A 104 11.72 2.21 -1.25
C TYR A 104 11.37 2.73 -2.64
N GLY A 105 12.34 2.84 -3.55
CA GLY A 105 12.13 3.23 -4.94
C GLY A 105 11.38 2.16 -5.73
N ALA A 106 11.73 0.88 -5.55
CA ALA A 106 11.00 -0.24 -6.13
C ALA A 106 9.55 -0.27 -5.66
N PHE A 107 9.31 -0.08 -4.35
CA PHE A 107 7.96 0.03 -3.80
C PHE A 107 7.21 1.23 -4.41
N SER A 108 7.79 2.43 -4.37
CA SER A 108 7.16 3.66 -4.87
C SER A 108 6.82 3.58 -6.36
N SER A 109 7.67 2.92 -7.16
CA SER A 109 7.43 2.71 -8.59
C SER A 109 6.22 1.83 -8.85
N VAL A 110 6.03 0.74 -8.11
CA VAL A 110 4.85 -0.12 -8.25
C VAL A 110 3.61 0.54 -7.66
N TYR A 111 3.75 1.19 -6.51
CA TYR A 111 2.67 1.91 -5.83
C TYR A 111 1.99 2.94 -6.74
N ALA A 112 2.76 3.62 -7.60
CA ALA A 112 2.24 4.59 -8.56
C ALA A 112 1.31 3.99 -9.63
N ASP A 113 1.36 2.68 -9.85
CA ASP A 113 0.40 1.98 -10.73
C ASP A 113 -1.00 1.92 -10.10
N TYR A 114 -1.08 1.91 -8.75
CA TYR A 114 -2.32 1.73 -7.99
C TYR A 114 -2.90 3.04 -7.42
N PHE A 115 -2.05 4.02 -7.11
CA PHE A 115 -2.45 5.28 -6.48
C PHE A 115 -1.75 6.48 -7.11
N GLY A 116 -2.49 7.58 -7.26
CA GLY A 116 -1.96 8.83 -7.82
C GLY A 116 -1.76 8.82 -9.34
N SER A 117 -2.26 7.80 -10.03
CA SER A 117 -2.26 7.73 -11.49
C SER A 117 -3.40 8.55 -12.09
N SER A 118 -3.41 8.74 -13.41
CA SER A 118 -4.54 9.39 -14.10
C SER A 118 -5.84 8.59 -13.99
N ALA A 119 -5.75 7.25 -13.95
CA ALA A 119 -6.90 6.36 -13.80
C ALA A 119 -7.40 6.27 -12.35
N GLN A 120 -6.49 6.36 -11.37
CA GLN A 120 -6.81 6.41 -9.96
C GLN A 120 -6.01 7.55 -9.27
N PRO A 121 -6.53 8.79 -9.27
CA PRO A 121 -5.79 9.94 -8.77
C PRO A 121 -5.75 10.05 -7.24
N HIS A 122 -6.53 9.23 -6.52
CA HIS A 122 -6.63 9.34 -5.07
C HIS A 122 -5.39 8.78 -4.37
N LEU A 123 -4.68 9.65 -3.66
CA LEU A 123 -3.60 9.26 -2.75
C LEU A 123 -4.14 9.01 -1.34
N PRO A 124 -3.84 7.87 -0.70
CA PRO A 124 -4.08 7.65 0.72
C PRO A 124 -3.06 8.40 1.59
N THR A 125 -3.33 8.51 2.90
CA THR A 125 -2.27 8.78 3.88
C THR A 125 -1.33 7.56 3.93
N ARG A 126 -0.05 7.77 4.25
CA ARG A 126 0.92 6.68 4.16
C ARG A 126 1.99 6.69 5.24
N THR A 127 2.21 5.52 5.83
CA THR A 127 3.35 5.23 6.70
C THR A 127 4.22 4.15 6.06
N ARG A 128 5.55 4.35 6.09
CA ARG A 128 6.54 3.34 5.73
C ARG A 128 7.52 3.17 6.89
N ALA A 129 7.79 1.94 7.28
CA ALA A 129 8.76 1.65 8.33
C ALA A 129 9.56 0.39 8.00
N GLN A 130 10.87 0.43 8.28
CA GLN A 130 11.69 -0.76 8.29
C GLN A 130 11.49 -1.50 9.61
N VAL A 131 11.31 -2.81 9.53
CA VAL A 131 11.26 -3.74 10.67
C VAL A 131 12.38 -4.77 10.54
N VAL A 132 12.65 -5.50 11.62
CA VAL A 132 13.70 -6.55 11.64
C VAL A 132 13.26 -7.87 11.02
N GLY A 133 11.96 -8.06 10.82
CA GLY A 133 11.38 -9.26 10.22
C GLY A 133 9.86 -9.15 10.08
N LEU A 134 9.31 -9.98 9.21
CA LEU A 134 7.87 -10.23 9.06
C LEU A 134 7.58 -11.69 9.44
N VAL A 135 6.30 -12.08 9.47
CA VAL A 135 5.90 -13.43 9.88
C VAL A 135 6.43 -14.51 8.93
N GLU A 136 6.40 -14.23 7.63
CA GLU A 136 6.95 -15.10 6.59
C GLU A 136 8.40 -14.68 6.27
N PRO A 137 9.40 -15.55 6.47
CA PRO A 137 10.82 -15.20 6.31
C PRO A 137 11.20 -14.60 4.95
N GLY A 138 10.50 -15.00 3.88
CA GLY A 138 10.77 -14.52 2.52
C GLY A 138 10.09 -13.20 2.17
N TRP A 139 9.21 -12.67 3.03
CA TRP A 139 8.55 -11.40 2.78
C TRP A 139 9.48 -10.21 3.01
N LEU A 140 9.43 -9.28 2.07
CA LEU A 140 10.14 -8.00 2.07
C LEU A 140 9.18 -6.84 2.34
N VAL A 141 7.88 -7.06 2.15
CA VAL A 141 6.85 -6.06 2.39
C VAL A 141 5.57 -6.71 2.91
N GLU A 142 4.94 -6.07 3.89
CA GLU A 142 3.58 -6.36 4.34
C GLU A 142 2.81 -5.05 4.40
N VAL A 143 1.59 -5.02 3.84
CA VAL A 143 0.78 -3.81 3.72
C VAL A 143 -0.57 -3.97 4.38
N THR A 144 -0.90 -3.03 5.27
CA THR A 144 -2.23 -2.86 5.86
C THR A 144 -2.90 -1.65 5.21
N VAL A 145 -4.18 -1.79 4.83
CA VAL A 145 -4.96 -0.68 4.30
C VAL A 145 -6.26 -0.47 5.06
N THR A 146 -6.65 0.80 5.17
CA THR A 146 -8.01 1.20 5.54
C THR A 146 -8.66 1.89 4.35
N ALA A 147 -9.86 1.46 3.99
CA ALA A 147 -10.70 2.08 2.98
C ALA A 147 -11.98 2.66 3.59
N ALA A 148 -12.49 3.73 3.00
CA ALA A 148 -13.73 4.38 3.39
C ALA A 148 -14.52 4.76 2.14
N ARG A 149 -15.83 4.52 2.16
CA ARG A 149 -16.74 4.98 1.11
C ARG A 149 -17.99 5.57 1.74
N VAL A 150 -18.50 6.63 1.14
CA VAL A 150 -19.78 7.23 1.54
C VAL A 150 -20.89 6.29 1.09
N VAL A 151 -21.81 5.97 2.00
CA VAL A 151 -23.00 5.20 1.64
C VAL A 151 -24.10 6.21 1.35
N ASN A 152 -24.43 6.38 0.07
CA ASN A 152 -25.66 7.07 -0.30
C ASN A 152 -26.81 6.17 0.18
N GLY A 153 -27.59 6.67 1.13
CA GLY A 153 -28.78 6.00 1.65
C GLY A 153 -29.86 5.83 0.61
#